data_AF-A0A833HDS0-F1
#
_entry.id   AF-A0A833HDS0-F1
#
_cell.length_a   1.000
_cell.length_b   1.000
_cell.length_c   1.000
_cell.angle_alpha   90.00
_cell.angle_beta   90.00
_cell.angle_gamma   90.00
#
_symmetry.space_group_name_H-M   'P 1'
#
loop_
_entity.id
_entity.type
_entity.pdbx_description
1 polymer ?
#
loop_
_entity_poly.entity_id
_entity_poly.type
_entity_poly.pdbx_seq_one_letter_code
_entity_poly.pdbx_strand_id
1 'polypeptide(L)'
;GRRPGDRLRPLGAPGSRKLKELLVDRGVPAGRRDRLPLLEIDGRIAWVPGVTIDDAFRLRAEPECWVAELETLDRGGNGPSGGPVERVEKEPS
;
A
#
# COMPACT_ATOMS: atom_id res chain seq x y z
N GLY A 1 4.19 9.25 6.11
CA GLY A 1 2.82 9.77 5.85
C GLY A 1 2.85 10.59 4.58
N ARG A 2 1.71 10.76 3.88
CA ARG A 2 1.68 11.41 2.57
C ARG A 2 2.25 12.83 2.61
N ARG A 3 3.03 13.22 1.60
CA ARG A 3 3.62 14.55 1.44
C ARG A 3 3.01 15.28 0.25
N PRO A 4 2.87 16.61 0.30
CA PRO A 4 2.51 17.39 -0.87
C PRO A 4 3.46 17.11 -2.03
N GLY A 5 2.90 16.81 -3.20
CA GLY A 5 3.69 16.49 -4.39
C GLY A 5 4.04 15.01 -4.58
N ASP A 6 3.69 14.14 -3.61
CA ASP A 6 3.87 12.69 -3.75
C ASP A 6 3.28 12.17 -5.06
N ARG A 7 4.03 11.29 -5.71
CA ARG A 7 3.76 10.76 -7.04
C ARG A 7 4.09 9.28 -7.13
N LEU A 8 3.31 8.59 -7.95
CA LEU A 8 3.51 7.19 -8.31
C LEU A 8 2.98 6.92 -9.72
N ARG A 9 3.34 5.78 -10.31
CA ARG A 9 2.79 5.26 -11.56
C ARG A 9 1.81 4.14 -11.23
N PRO A 10 0.49 4.38 -11.20
CA PRO A 10 -0.46 3.34 -10.81
C PRO A 10 -0.38 2.15 -11.77
N LEU A 11 -0.37 0.93 -11.22
CA LEU A 11 -0.38 -0.30 -12.02
C LEU A 11 -1.48 -0.29 -13.09
N GLY A 12 -1.11 -0.54 -14.34
CA GLY A 12 -2.04 -0.58 -15.47
C GLY A 12 -2.54 0.79 -15.98
N ALA A 13 -2.04 1.91 -15.43
CA ALA A 13 -2.34 3.25 -15.92
C ALA A 13 -1.10 3.90 -16.57
N PRO A 14 -1.27 4.72 -17.62
CA PRO A 14 -0.14 5.40 -18.23
C PRO A 14 0.39 6.53 -17.33
N GLY A 15 1.72 6.55 -17.18
CA GLY A 15 2.47 7.68 -16.63
C GLY A 15 2.40 7.87 -15.10
N SER A 16 3.08 8.91 -14.63
CA SER A 16 3.13 9.30 -13.21
C SER A 16 1.95 10.21 -12.86
N ARG A 17 1.24 9.88 -11.78
CA ARG A 17 0.10 10.60 -11.22
C ARG A 17 0.44 11.15 -9.84
N LYS A 18 -0.12 12.31 -9.47
CA LYS A 18 -0.04 12.78 -8.09
C LYS A 18 -0.92 11.90 -7.21
N LEU A 19 -0.42 11.54 -6.03
CA LEU A 19 -1.16 10.73 -5.07
C LEU A 19 -2.49 11.39 -4.69
N LYS A 20 -2.52 12.72 -4.51
CA LYS A 20 -3.75 13.47 -4.20
C LYS A 20 -4.84 13.26 -5.25
N GLU A 21 -4.49 13.42 -6.54
CA GLU A 21 -5.43 13.29 -7.66
C GLU A 21 -5.93 11.84 -7.74
N LEU A 22 -5.01 10.87 -7.63
CA LEU A 22 -5.37 9.45 -7.62
C LEU A 22 -6.36 9.10 -6.49
N LEU A 23 -6.14 9.59 -5.27
CA LEU A 23 -7.04 9.31 -4.14
C LEU A 23 -8.41 9.97 -4.30
N VAL A 24 -8.50 11.11 -5.00
CA VAL A 24 -9.77 11.74 -5.37
C VAL A 24 -10.49 10.88 -6.41
N ASP A 25 -9.81 10.50 -7.49
CA ASP A 25 -10.38 9.71 -8.59
C ASP A 25 -10.90 8.35 -8.10
N ARG A 26 -10.23 7.76 -7.11
CA ARG A 26 -10.62 6.48 -6.49
C ARG A 26 -11.67 6.63 -5.38
N GLY A 27 -12.21 7.83 -5.17
CA GLY A 27 -13.29 8.07 -4.22
C GLY A 27 -12.89 7.92 -2.75
N VAL A 28 -11.59 8.02 -2.41
CA VAL A 28 -11.15 7.89 -1.03
C VAL A 28 -11.65 9.11 -0.23
N PRO A 29 -12.37 8.93 0.90
CA PRO A 29 -12.89 10.05 1.69
C PRO A 29 -11.77 10.93 2.26
N ALA A 30 -11.94 12.25 2.24
CA ALA A 30 -10.91 13.21 2.66
C ALA A 30 -10.32 12.91 4.05
N GLY A 31 -11.18 12.61 5.05
CA GLY A 31 -10.75 12.28 6.41
C GLY A 31 -9.96 10.96 6.54
N ARG A 32 -10.02 10.07 5.54
CA ARG A 32 -9.23 8.82 5.49
C ARG A 32 -7.90 8.99 4.76
N ARG A 33 -7.81 9.92 3.81
CA ARG A 33 -6.63 10.03 2.92
C ARG A 33 -5.33 10.31 3.68
N ASP A 34 -5.36 11.04 4.81
CA ASP A 34 -4.16 11.34 5.61
C ASP A 34 -3.75 10.19 6.53
N ARG A 35 -4.67 9.26 6.77
CA ARG A 35 -4.47 8.07 7.61
C ARG A 35 -4.13 6.84 6.79
N LEU A 36 -4.18 6.94 5.46
CA LEU A 36 -3.74 5.84 4.61
C LEU A 36 -2.23 5.63 4.81
N PRO A 37 -1.82 4.39 5.14
CA PRO A 37 -0.41 4.04 5.13
C PRO A 37 0.13 4.10 3.70
N LEU A 38 1.43 4.31 3.59
CA LEU A 38 2.18 4.27 2.34
C LEU A 38 3.39 3.38 2.60
N LEU A 39 3.61 2.40 1.72
CA LEU A 39 4.87 1.68 1.69
C LEU A 39 5.83 2.45 0.79
N GLU A 40 6.97 2.84 1.34
CA GLU A 40 8.03 3.55 0.62
C GLU A 40 9.28 2.68 0.57
N ILE A 41 9.93 2.66 -0.60
CA ILE A 41 11.25 2.04 -0.83
C ILE A 41 12.13 3.14 -1.41
N ASP A 42 13.23 3.47 -0.73
CA ASP A 42 14.16 4.55 -1.10
C ASP A 42 13.46 5.90 -1.37
N GLY A 43 12.47 6.23 -0.53
CA GLY A 43 11.69 7.46 -0.64
C GLY A 43 10.67 7.48 -1.80
N ARG A 44 10.52 6.37 -2.53
CA ARG A 44 9.51 6.19 -3.58
C ARG A 44 8.34 5.39 -3.06
N ILE A 45 7.12 5.85 -3.34
CA ILE A 45 5.91 5.11 -2.98
C ILE A 45 5.84 3.84 -3.83
N ALA A 46 5.90 2.68 -3.18
CA ALA A 46 5.77 1.37 -3.80
C ALA A 46 4.31 0.88 -3.76
N TRP A 47 3.61 1.13 -2.66
CA TRP A 47 2.24 0.66 -2.47
C TRP A 47 1.40 1.63 -1.64
N VAL A 48 0.16 1.83 -2.08
CA VAL A 48 -0.90 2.53 -1.37
C VAL A 48 -2.00 1.50 -1.07
N PRO A 49 -2.05 0.94 0.15
CA PRO A 49 -2.98 -0.12 0.54
C PRO A 49 -4.44 0.22 0.23
N GLY A 50 -5.13 -0.72 -0.39
CA GLY A 50 -6.52 -0.54 -0.85
C GLY A 50 -6.70 0.40 -2.06
N VAL A 51 -5.61 0.92 -2.66
CA VAL A 51 -5.69 1.86 -3.78
C VAL A 51 -4.92 1.36 -5.00
N THR A 52 -3.59 1.21 -4.91
CA THR A 52 -2.76 0.74 -6.05
C THR A 52 -1.33 0.41 -5.62
N ILE A 53 -0.62 -0.32 -6.47
CA ILE A 53 0.84 -0.52 -6.43
C ILE A 53 1.46 0.37 -7.51
N ASP A 54 2.66 0.91 -7.28
CA ASP A 54 3.43 1.57 -8.34
C ASP A 54 3.93 0.52 -9.34
N ASP A 55 3.73 0.74 -10.63
CA ASP A 55 4.02 -0.20 -11.71
C ASP A 55 5.48 -0.68 -11.72
N ALA A 56 6.43 0.12 -11.20
CA ALA A 56 7.82 -0.31 -11.05
C ALA A 56 8.00 -1.46 -10.05
N PHE A 57 7.06 -1.62 -9.11
CA PHE A 57 7.04 -2.66 -8.07
C PHE A 57 5.97 -3.73 -8.34
N ARG A 58 5.48 -3.82 -9.58
CA ARG A 58 4.56 -4.88 -9.98
C ARG A 58 5.19 -6.25 -9.73
N LEU A 59 4.37 -7.20 -9.29
CA LEU A 59 4.81 -8.59 -9.20
C LEU A 59 5.21 -9.11 -10.59
N ARG A 60 6.38 -9.73 -10.65
CA ARG A 60 6.91 -10.43 -11.81
C ARG A 60 7.03 -11.91 -11.47
N ALA A 61 7.04 -12.77 -12.48
CA ALA A 61 7.32 -14.19 -12.31
C ALA A 61 8.82 -14.38 -12.07
N GLU A 62 9.26 -14.03 -10.86
CA GLU A 62 10.64 -14.15 -10.38
C GLU A 62 10.69 -15.19 -9.26
N PRO A 63 11.85 -15.85 -9.06
CA PRO A 63 11.97 -16.93 -8.08
C PRO A 63 11.80 -16.46 -6.63
N GLU A 64 12.04 -15.17 -6.36
CA GLU A 64 11.92 -14.57 -5.03
C GLU A 64 10.95 -13.38 -5.07
N CYS A 65 10.06 -13.30 -4.08
CA CYS A 65 9.19 -12.15 -3.90
C CYS A 65 9.00 -11.84 -2.41
N TRP A 66 8.81 -10.55 -2.13
CA TRP A 66 8.51 -10.07 -0.79
C TRP A 66 7.00 -9.84 -0.66
N VAL A 67 6.44 -10.26 0.47
CA VAL A 67 5.02 -10.04 0.80
C VAL A 67 4.93 -9.05 1.96
N ALA A 68 4.14 -8.00 1.76
CA ALA A 68 3.77 -7.06 2.82
C ALA A 68 2.25 -7.09 2.98
N GLU A 69 1.79 -7.44 4.16
CA GLU A 69 0.39 -7.44 4.54
C GLU A 69 0.10 -6.30 5.51
N LEU A 70 -1.09 -5.72 5.38
CA LEU A 70 -1.52 -4.63 6.25
C LEU A 70 -2.96 -4.87 6.67
N GLU A 71 -3.16 -4.91 7.98
CA GLU A 71 -4.47 -5.00 8.61
C GLU A 71 -4.73 -3.75 9.43
N THR A 72 -5.96 -3.22 9.34
CA THR A 72 -6.45 -2.23 10.28
C THR A 72 -7.07 -2.94 11.47
N LEU A 73 -6.43 -2.83 12.63
CA LEU A 73 -7.02 -3.27 13.89
C LEU A 73 -8.00 -2.19 14.36
N ASP A 74 -9.30 -2.44 14.19
CA ASP A 74 -10.32 -1.58 14.80
C ASP A 74 -10.22 -1.70 16.32
N ARG A 75 -9.67 -0.66 16.99
CA ARG A 75 -9.60 -0.59 18.45
C ARG A 75 -10.94 -0.26 19.13
N GLY A 76 -12.05 -0.32 18.40
CA GLY A 76 -13.38 0.02 18.91
C GLY A 76 -14.44 -0.92 18.39
N GLY A 77 -14.71 -2.00 19.12
CA GLY A 77 -15.84 -2.88 18.87
C GLY A 77 -15.55 -4.32 19.30
N ASN A 78 -16.34 -4.82 20.25
CA ASN A 78 -16.34 -6.20 20.73
C ASN A 78 -16.47 -7.20 19.55
N GLY A 79 -15.36 -7.79 19.11
CA GLY A 79 -15.27 -8.78 18.03
C GLY A 79 -14.04 -9.67 18.23
N PRO A 80 -14.03 -10.92 17.73
CA PRO A 80 -13.07 -11.93 18.15
C PRO A 80 -11.65 -11.47 17.81
N SER A 81 -10.79 -11.52 18.84
CA SER A 81 -9.35 -11.35 18.72
C SER A 81 -8.83 -12.29 17.64
N GLY A 82 -8.55 -11.75 16.45
CA GLY A 82 -7.74 -12.44 15.46
C GLY A 82 -6.41 -12.80 16.13
N GLY A 83 -6.15 -14.09 16.27
CA GLY A 83 -4.88 -14.59 16.79
C GLY A 83 -3.72 -14.12 15.91
N PRO A 84 -2.49 -14.10 16.44
CA PRO A 84 -1.32 -13.64 15.68
C PRO A 84 -1.20 -14.40 14.36
N VAL A 85 -1.03 -13.66 13.27
CA VAL A 85 -0.60 -14.24 11.99
C VAL A 85 0.76 -14.91 12.21
N GLU A 86 0.81 -16.22 12.04
CA GLU A 86 2.05 -16.97 12.16
C GLU A 86 2.93 -16.63 10.94
N ARG A 87 3.92 -15.78 11.18
CA ARG A 87 4.86 -15.28 10.18
C ARG A 87 5.79 -16.41 9.77
N VAL A 88 5.58 -16.98 8.58
CA VAL A 88 6.57 -17.87 7.97
C VAL A 88 7.59 -17.00 7.24
N GLU A 89 8.70 -16.71 7.90
CA GLU A 89 9.87 -16.14 7.25
C GLU A 89 10.53 -17.24 6.41
N LYS A 90 10.61 -17.05 5.10
CA LYS A 90 11.50 -17.85 4.26
C LYS A 90 12.75 -17.02 4.00
N GLU A 91 13.90 -17.52 4.46
CA GLU A 91 15.19 -16.97 4.10
C GLU A 91 15.42 -17.13 2.58
N PRO A 92 15.86 -16.07 1.87
CA PRO A 92 16.25 -16.19 0.47
C PRO A 92 17.49 -17.10 0.36
N SER A 93 17.52 -17.91 -0.70
CA SER A 93 18.54 -18.96 -0.92
C SER A 93 19.80 -18.42 -1.57
#